data_AF-A0A815SKG6-F1
#
_entry.id   AF-A0A815SKG6-F1
#
_cell.length_a   1.000
_cell.length_b   1.000
_cell.length_c   1.000
_cell.angle_alpha   90.00
_cell.angle_beta   90.00
_cell.angle_gamma   90.00
#
_symmetry.space_group_name_H-M   'P 1'
#
loop_
_entity.id
_entity.type
_entity.pdbx_description
1 polymer ?
#
loop_
_entity_poly.entity_id
_entity_poly.type
_entity_poly.pdbx_seq_one_letter_code
_entity_poly.pdbx_strand_id
1 'polypeptide(L)'
;MRILSPSPPFHNAARSTKKSTRDLIIQGFQRVVQLLDSIETITIEDKLNGLEQIIKLNQNFPNEKMKSIVQFTISSENTNELDSWIGWIKSRLSFFFSDCEETCHYTFQSQNAIEYQSNKNEARYAIAFHVQSTTLQQCPQFTICLQKLSDQVNSFSNRTPSMKFDHKIMSIDNWKLEQMKHSNR
;
A
#
# COMPACT_ATOMS: atom_id res chain seq x y z
N MET A 1 7.12 -33.20 -3.06
CA MET A 1 7.61 -31.90 -2.56
C MET A 1 6.78 -30.81 -3.24
N ARG A 2 5.84 -30.15 -2.54
CA ARG A 2 5.06 -29.06 -3.13
C ARG A 2 5.89 -27.79 -2.99
N ILE A 3 6.35 -27.23 -4.11
CA ILE A 3 6.97 -25.90 -4.13
C ILE A 3 5.86 -24.92 -3.78
N LEU A 4 5.90 -24.38 -2.56
CA LEU A 4 5.07 -23.25 -2.16
C LEU A 4 5.60 -22.05 -2.93
N SER A 5 4.89 -21.67 -4.00
CA SER A 5 5.18 -20.42 -4.71
C SER A 5 5.11 -19.27 -3.70
N PRO A 6 6.13 -18.40 -3.63
CA PRO A 6 6.05 -17.23 -2.77
C PRO A 6 4.79 -16.46 -3.17
N SER A 7 3.93 -16.22 -2.18
CA SER A 7 2.77 -15.36 -2.38
C SER A 7 3.30 -13.99 -2.81
N PRO A 8 2.74 -13.35 -3.84
CA PRO A 8 3.21 -12.04 -4.26
C PRO A 8 3.19 -11.09 -3.05
N PRO A 9 4.19 -10.20 -2.92
CA PRO A 9 4.36 -9.32 -1.75
C PRO A 9 3.20 -8.32 -1.54
N PHE A 10 2.20 -8.31 -2.44
CA PHE A 10 1.08 -7.38 -2.45
C PHE A 10 -0.26 -8.12 -2.24
N HIS A 11 -1.12 -7.57 -1.39
CA HIS A 11 -2.38 -8.18 -0.95
C HIS A 11 -3.42 -8.24 -2.09
N ASN A 12 -4.30 -9.25 -2.02
CA ASN A 12 -5.40 -9.52 -2.96
C ASN A 12 -6.48 -8.40 -3.06
N ALA A 13 -6.40 -7.31 -2.30
CA ALA A 13 -7.31 -6.17 -2.52
C ALA A 13 -6.90 -5.36 -3.76
N ALA A 14 -5.59 -5.33 -4.07
CA ALA A 14 -5.10 -4.80 -5.34
C ALA A 14 -5.64 -5.62 -6.51
N ARG A 15 -5.76 -6.97 -6.41
CA ARG A 15 -6.28 -7.89 -7.48
C ARG A 15 -7.58 -7.45 -8.16
N SER A 16 -8.31 -6.52 -7.59
CA SER A 16 -9.50 -5.92 -8.19
C SER A 16 -9.21 -4.98 -9.36
N THR A 17 -7.97 -4.58 -9.59
CA THR A 17 -7.61 -3.72 -10.73
C THR A 17 -6.77 -4.44 -11.78
N LYS A 18 -7.22 -4.38 -13.05
CA LYS A 18 -6.60 -5.12 -14.16
C LYS A 18 -5.20 -4.62 -14.52
N LYS A 19 -4.86 -3.34 -14.30
CA LYS A 19 -3.57 -2.76 -14.72
C LYS A 19 -2.55 -2.70 -13.59
N SER A 20 -2.79 -2.04 -12.45
CA SER A 20 -1.76 -1.94 -11.38
C SER A 20 -1.46 -3.29 -10.75
N THR A 21 -2.44 -4.18 -10.55
CA THR A 21 -2.12 -5.53 -10.02
C THR A 21 -1.26 -6.31 -10.97
N ARG A 22 -1.62 -6.29 -12.26
CA ARG A 22 -0.86 -6.98 -13.29
C ARG A 22 0.55 -6.40 -13.37
N ASP A 23 0.69 -5.07 -13.35
CA ASP A 23 1.98 -4.40 -13.45
C ASP A 23 2.83 -4.60 -12.19
N LEU A 24 2.24 -4.62 -10.99
CA LEU A 24 2.96 -4.91 -9.74
C LEU A 24 3.35 -6.37 -9.62
N ILE A 25 2.48 -7.30 -10.05
CA ILE A 25 2.80 -8.72 -10.12
C ILE A 25 3.92 -8.95 -11.15
N ILE A 26 3.82 -8.36 -12.35
CA ILE A 26 4.84 -8.44 -13.39
C ILE A 26 6.15 -7.83 -12.90
N GLN A 27 6.13 -6.65 -12.27
CA GLN A 27 7.34 -6.02 -11.73
C GLN A 27 7.96 -6.84 -10.59
N GLY A 28 7.12 -7.42 -9.72
CA GLY A 28 7.57 -8.34 -8.67
C GLY A 28 8.24 -9.58 -9.26
N PHE A 29 7.62 -10.22 -10.24
CA PHE A 29 8.20 -11.38 -10.94
C PHE A 29 9.46 -11.00 -11.73
N GLN A 30 9.46 -9.89 -12.47
CA GLN A 30 10.63 -9.40 -13.19
C GLN A 30 11.80 -9.11 -12.24
N ARG A 31 11.53 -8.55 -11.06
CA ARG A 31 12.57 -8.30 -10.06
C ARG A 31 13.11 -9.60 -9.46
N VAL A 32 12.24 -10.57 -9.17
CA VAL A 32 12.66 -11.91 -8.74
C VAL A 32 13.51 -12.58 -9.81
N VAL A 33 13.08 -12.54 -11.07
CA VAL A 33 13.82 -13.10 -12.22
C VAL A 33 15.17 -12.41 -12.39
N GLN A 34 15.24 -11.08 -12.35
CA GLN A 34 16.52 -10.35 -12.42
C GLN A 34 17.47 -10.71 -11.27
N LEU A 35 16.93 -10.88 -10.06
CA LEU A 35 17.72 -11.32 -8.91
C LEU A 35 18.20 -12.77 -9.09
N LEU A 36 17.35 -13.66 -9.60
CA LEU A 36 17.71 -15.05 -9.91
C LEU A 36 18.72 -15.17 -11.07
N ASP A 37 18.58 -14.37 -12.13
CA ASP A 37 19.52 -14.32 -13.25
C ASP A 37 20.89 -13.81 -12.78
N SER A 38 20.89 -12.83 -11.86
CA SER A 38 22.12 -12.38 -11.21
C SER A 38 22.71 -13.43 -10.27
N ILE A 39 21.94 -14.39 -9.77
CA ILE A 39 22.42 -15.46 -8.88
C ILE A 39 23.18 -16.55 -9.66
N GLU A 40 22.91 -16.77 -10.94
CA GLU A 40 23.57 -17.82 -11.73
C GLU A 40 25.05 -17.50 -12.09
N THR A 41 25.51 -16.27 -11.89
CA THR A 41 26.83 -15.81 -12.38
C THR A 41 27.87 -15.53 -11.27
N ILE A 42 27.56 -15.78 -9.99
CA ILE A 42 28.36 -15.24 -8.86
C ILE A 42 28.57 -16.26 -7.71
N THR A 43 29.37 -15.87 -6.71
CA THR A 43 29.84 -16.71 -5.59
C THR A 43 28.71 -17.10 -4.63
N ILE A 44 28.96 -18.09 -3.76
CA ILE A 44 27.95 -18.63 -2.83
C ILE A 44 27.39 -17.55 -1.88
N GLU A 45 28.20 -16.58 -1.44
CA GLU A 45 27.75 -15.47 -0.60
C GLU A 45 26.81 -14.53 -1.34
N ASP A 46 27.06 -14.24 -2.62
CA ASP A 46 26.18 -13.41 -3.44
C ASP A 46 24.83 -14.08 -3.69
N LYS A 47 24.81 -15.42 -3.80
CA LYS A 47 23.56 -16.20 -3.90
C LYS A 47 22.72 -16.07 -2.62
N LEU A 48 23.35 -16.14 -1.45
CA LEU A 48 22.66 -15.96 -0.17
C LEU A 48 22.14 -14.53 -0.01
N ASN A 49 22.92 -13.53 -0.41
CA ASN A 49 22.50 -12.13 -0.40
C ASN A 49 21.34 -11.85 -1.38
N GLY A 50 21.38 -12.41 -2.59
CA GLY A 50 20.29 -12.31 -3.56
C GLY A 50 19.01 -12.98 -3.06
N LEU A 51 19.10 -14.15 -2.42
CA LEU A 51 17.97 -14.81 -1.77
C LEU A 51 17.41 -14.00 -0.60
N GLU A 52 18.27 -13.41 0.23
CA GLU A 52 17.82 -12.48 1.29
C GLU A 52 17.09 -11.27 0.70
N GLN A 53 17.58 -10.69 -0.39
CA GLN A 53 16.91 -9.57 -1.07
C GLN A 53 15.56 -9.98 -1.64
N ILE A 54 15.44 -11.20 -2.18
CA ILE A 54 14.16 -11.77 -2.64
C ILE A 54 13.19 -11.91 -1.46
N ILE A 55 13.65 -12.44 -0.32
CA ILE A 55 12.84 -12.56 0.89
C ILE A 55 12.44 -11.18 1.44
N LYS A 56 13.31 -10.18 1.30
CA LYS A 56 13.09 -8.78 1.70
C LYS A 56 12.33 -7.94 0.68
N LEU A 57 11.86 -8.50 -0.45
CA LEU A 57 11.10 -7.76 -1.49
C LEU A 57 9.86 -7.02 -0.96
N ASN A 58 9.32 -7.42 0.19
CA ASN A 58 8.29 -6.68 0.93
C ASN A 58 8.69 -5.25 1.34
N GLN A 59 9.97 -4.88 1.26
CA GLN A 59 10.51 -3.58 1.73
C GLN A 59 10.62 -2.51 0.62
N ASN A 60 10.39 -2.84 -0.65
CA ASN A 60 10.52 -1.87 -1.75
C ASN A 60 9.27 -1.00 -1.95
N PHE A 61 8.74 -0.47 -0.85
CA PHE A 61 7.68 0.52 -0.87
C PHE A 61 8.13 1.84 -0.24
N PRO A 62 7.86 2.98 -0.88
CA PRO A 62 7.45 3.13 -2.28
C PRO A 62 8.64 2.87 -3.21
N ASN A 63 8.39 2.33 -4.40
CA ASN A 63 9.45 2.17 -5.40
C ASN A 63 9.95 3.53 -5.92
N GLU A 64 11.13 3.55 -6.53
CA GLU A 64 11.80 4.78 -7.00
C GLU A 64 11.02 5.59 -8.04
N LYS A 65 10.03 4.98 -8.70
CA LYS A 65 9.19 5.65 -9.71
C LYS A 65 8.00 6.40 -9.09
N MET A 66 7.67 6.12 -7.84
CA MET A 66 6.58 6.80 -7.14
C MET A 66 7.02 8.20 -6.72
N LYS A 67 6.08 9.15 -6.74
CA LYS A 67 6.33 10.57 -6.47
C LYS A 67 5.46 11.15 -5.35
N SER A 68 4.36 10.48 -5.00
CA SER A 68 3.51 10.87 -3.89
C SER A 68 2.94 9.68 -3.13
N ILE A 69 2.51 9.92 -1.90
CA ILE A 69 1.80 8.98 -1.04
C ILE A 69 0.45 9.57 -0.65
N VAL A 70 -0.58 8.75 -0.71
CA VAL A 70 -1.85 8.93 -0.01
C VAL A 70 -1.84 7.98 1.18
N GLN A 71 -1.87 8.54 2.37
CA GLN A 71 -1.96 7.77 3.60
C GLN A 71 -3.38 7.87 4.15
N PHE A 72 -4.03 6.73 4.32
CA PHE A 72 -5.26 6.61 5.09
C PHE A 72 -4.94 6.20 6.51
N THR A 73 -5.57 6.85 7.48
CA THR A 73 -5.44 6.56 8.90
C THR A 73 -6.81 6.25 9.46
N ILE A 74 -6.94 5.11 10.11
CA ILE A 74 -8.16 4.70 10.80
C ILE A 74 -7.83 4.53 12.27
N SER A 75 -8.70 5.00 13.16
CA SER A 75 -8.52 4.84 14.59
C SER A 75 -9.83 4.57 15.31
N SER A 76 -9.79 3.70 16.31
CA SER A 76 -10.90 3.43 17.23
C SER A 76 -10.39 3.48 18.67
N GLU A 77 -11.28 3.49 19.65
CA GLU A 77 -10.93 3.38 21.06
C GLU A 77 -10.67 1.93 21.49
N ASN A 78 -11.24 0.94 20.81
CA ASN A 78 -11.05 -0.47 21.13
C ASN A 78 -10.61 -1.31 19.91
N THR A 79 -9.89 -2.39 20.21
CA THR A 79 -9.25 -3.23 19.17
C THR A 79 -10.27 -4.03 18.36
N ASN A 80 -11.38 -4.47 18.96
CA ASN A 80 -12.42 -5.24 18.27
C ASN A 80 -13.13 -4.39 17.19
N GLU A 81 -13.42 -3.12 17.51
CA GLU A 81 -13.93 -2.14 16.57
C GLU A 81 -12.92 -1.89 15.44
N LEU A 82 -11.65 -1.71 15.79
CA LEU A 82 -10.59 -1.48 14.81
C LEU A 82 -10.46 -2.66 13.84
N ASP A 83 -10.49 -3.91 14.31
CA ASP A 83 -10.39 -5.11 13.47
C ASP A 83 -11.58 -5.25 12.51
N SER A 84 -12.81 -5.04 13.02
CA SER A 84 -14.00 -5.03 12.18
C SER A 84 -13.92 -3.94 11.11
N TRP A 85 -13.34 -2.79 11.47
CA TRP A 85 -13.26 -1.65 10.58
C TRP A 85 -12.15 -1.78 9.54
N ILE A 86 -11.00 -2.36 9.91
CA ILE A 86 -9.94 -2.81 9.02
C ILE A 86 -10.53 -3.71 7.93
N GLY A 87 -11.36 -4.69 8.32
CA GLY A 87 -12.03 -5.59 7.39
C GLY A 87 -12.93 -4.84 6.39
N TRP A 88 -13.75 -3.92 6.88
CA TRP A 88 -14.61 -3.07 6.04
C TRP A 88 -13.80 -2.25 5.04
N ILE A 89 -12.77 -1.54 5.51
CA ILE A 89 -11.98 -0.62 4.69
C ILE A 89 -11.18 -1.35 3.62
N LYS A 90 -10.61 -2.52 3.93
CA LYS A 90 -9.95 -3.37 2.92
C LYS A 90 -10.87 -3.68 1.73
N SER A 91 -12.17 -3.89 1.98
CA SER A 91 -13.14 -4.15 0.92
C SER A 91 -13.55 -2.92 0.11
N ARG A 92 -13.30 -1.71 0.62
CA ARG A 92 -13.60 -0.43 -0.07
C ARG A 92 -12.40 0.12 -0.81
N LEU A 93 -11.20 -0.13 -0.32
CA LEU A 93 -9.97 0.20 -1.01
C LEU A 93 -9.90 -0.43 -2.41
N SER A 94 -10.44 -1.65 -2.61
CA SER A 94 -10.51 -2.25 -3.94
C SER A 94 -11.33 -1.43 -4.93
N PHE A 95 -12.46 -0.84 -4.50
CA PHE A 95 -13.27 0.04 -5.36
C PHE A 95 -12.57 1.38 -5.60
N PHE A 96 -11.93 1.95 -4.59
CA PHE A 96 -11.11 3.14 -4.74
C PHE A 96 -10.00 2.95 -5.77
N PHE A 97 -9.30 1.81 -5.72
CA PHE A 97 -8.27 1.46 -6.69
C PHE A 97 -8.83 1.36 -8.11
N SER A 98 -9.97 0.68 -8.29
CA SER A 98 -10.64 0.59 -9.59
C SER A 98 -11.04 1.96 -10.13
N ASP A 99 -11.69 2.78 -9.29
CA ASP A 99 -12.10 4.14 -9.67
C ASP A 99 -10.88 5.00 -10.05
N CYS A 100 -9.78 4.94 -9.30
CA CYS A 100 -8.55 5.67 -9.63
C CYS A 100 -7.90 5.22 -10.95
N GLU A 101 -7.86 3.93 -11.25
CA GLU A 101 -7.33 3.47 -12.55
C GLU A 101 -8.22 3.85 -13.72
N GLU A 102 -9.53 3.69 -13.56
CA GLU A 102 -10.50 3.92 -14.62
C GLU A 102 -10.69 5.41 -14.91
N THR A 103 -10.72 6.25 -13.87
CA THR A 103 -11.05 7.68 -14.02
C THR A 103 -9.85 8.61 -14.01
N CYS A 104 -8.78 8.27 -13.27
CA CYS A 104 -7.58 9.11 -13.18
C CYS A 104 -6.44 8.61 -14.06
N HIS A 105 -6.50 7.36 -14.53
CA HIS A 105 -5.44 6.70 -15.30
C HIS A 105 -4.07 6.70 -14.61
N TYR A 106 -4.06 6.74 -13.27
CA TYR A 106 -2.84 6.70 -12.49
C TYR A 106 -2.46 5.27 -12.15
N THR A 107 -1.16 4.98 -12.26
CA THR A 107 -0.57 3.76 -11.70
C THR A 107 -0.21 3.99 -10.23
N PHE A 108 -0.41 2.97 -9.40
CA PHE A 108 -0.07 3.06 -7.98
C PHE A 108 0.53 1.77 -7.44
N GLN A 109 1.18 1.90 -6.29
CA GLN A 109 1.67 0.79 -5.47
C GLN A 109 1.01 0.92 -4.10
N SER A 110 0.67 -0.18 -3.43
CA SER A 110 0.12 -0.13 -2.07
C SER A 110 0.98 -0.95 -1.11
N GLN A 111 1.15 -0.45 0.12
CA GLN A 111 1.74 -1.19 1.22
C GLN A 111 0.67 -1.56 2.22
N ASN A 112 0.64 -2.84 2.61
CA ASN A 112 -0.31 -3.38 3.57
C ASN A 112 0.34 -3.53 4.96
N ALA A 113 1.16 -2.56 5.35
CA ALA A 113 1.72 -2.51 6.69
C ALA A 113 0.68 -1.85 7.60
N ILE A 114 -0.01 -2.65 8.42
CA ILE A 114 -0.81 -2.11 9.51
C ILE A 114 0.17 -1.81 10.64
N GLU A 115 0.60 -0.55 10.73
CA GLU A 115 1.35 -0.06 11.88
C GLU A 115 0.40 0.11 13.07
N TYR A 116 0.36 -0.88 13.96
CA TYR A 116 -0.29 -0.73 15.26
C TYR A 116 0.64 0.06 16.17
N GLN A 117 0.25 1.27 16.59
CA GLN A 117 0.96 1.97 17.65
C GLN A 117 0.49 1.43 18.98
N SER A 118 1.42 0.95 19.83
CA SER A 118 1.11 0.29 21.11
C SER A 118 0.25 1.13 22.08
N ASN A 119 0.15 2.45 21.84
CA ASN A 119 -0.64 3.40 22.63
C ASN A 119 -1.81 4.03 21.87
N LYS A 120 -2.05 3.64 20.61
CA LYS A 120 -3.16 4.13 19.79
C LYS A 120 -3.71 2.98 18.95
N ASN A 121 -4.98 2.65 19.18
CA ASN A 121 -5.75 1.73 18.36
C ASN A 121 -5.98 2.35 16.95
N GLU A 122 -4.89 2.42 16.18
CA GLU A 122 -4.77 3.08 14.89
C GLU A 122 -4.19 2.08 13.87
N ALA A 123 -4.67 2.15 12.63
CA ALA A 123 -4.11 1.44 11.49
C ALA A 123 -3.91 2.40 10.33
N ARG A 124 -2.78 2.25 9.63
CA ARG A 124 -2.39 3.10 8.50
C ARG A 124 -2.33 2.29 7.22
N TYR A 125 -2.74 2.90 6.11
CA TYR A 125 -2.61 2.35 4.78
C TYR A 125 -1.92 3.37 3.89
N ALA A 126 -0.82 2.99 3.26
CA ALA A 126 -0.08 3.86 2.36
C ALA A 126 -0.24 3.39 0.91
N ILE A 127 -0.61 4.32 0.04
CA ILE A 127 -0.74 4.09 -1.40
C ILE A 127 0.13 5.12 -2.11
N ALA A 128 1.11 4.63 -2.86
CA ALA A 128 2.04 5.45 -3.62
C ALA A 128 1.56 5.63 -5.06
N PHE A 129 1.69 6.84 -5.59
CA PHE A 129 1.31 7.18 -6.96
C PHE A 129 2.53 7.70 -7.74
N HIS A 130 2.61 7.43 -9.05
CA HIS A 130 3.70 7.91 -9.91
C HIS A 130 3.63 9.42 -10.23
N VAL A 131 2.58 10.10 -9.79
CA VAL A 131 2.36 11.54 -10.00
C VAL A 131 2.77 12.35 -8.77
N GLN A 132 3.11 13.63 -8.98
CA GLN A 132 3.45 14.53 -7.89
C GLN A 132 2.24 14.79 -6.99
N SER A 133 2.48 15.07 -5.70
CA SER A 133 1.40 15.29 -4.72
C SER A 133 0.51 16.49 -5.07
N THR A 134 1.08 17.54 -5.65
CA THR A 134 0.36 18.73 -6.12
C THR A 134 -0.58 18.38 -7.28
N THR A 135 -0.10 17.62 -8.27
CA THR A 135 -0.92 17.13 -9.38
C THR A 135 -2.07 16.26 -8.89
N LEU A 136 -1.79 15.39 -7.92
CA LEU A 136 -2.80 14.51 -7.33
C LEU A 136 -3.89 15.31 -6.59
N GLN A 137 -3.49 16.32 -5.81
CA GLN A 137 -4.41 17.22 -5.09
C GLN A 137 -5.26 18.10 -6.02
N GLN A 138 -4.72 18.48 -7.17
CA GLN A 138 -5.41 19.33 -8.14
C GLN A 138 -6.29 18.54 -9.12
N CYS A 139 -6.21 17.21 -9.14
CA CYS A 139 -6.98 16.36 -10.04
C CYS A 139 -8.43 16.21 -9.54
N PRO A 140 -9.44 16.76 -10.25
CA PRO A 140 -10.83 16.68 -9.80
C PRO A 140 -11.36 15.25 -9.73
N GLN A 141 -10.95 14.39 -10.67
CA GLN A 141 -11.34 12.99 -10.71
C GLN A 141 -10.81 12.24 -9.48
N PHE A 142 -9.58 12.54 -9.06
CA PHE A 142 -8.98 11.94 -7.88
C PHE A 142 -9.71 12.38 -6.61
N THR A 143 -10.06 13.67 -6.50
CA THR A 143 -10.88 14.20 -5.40
C THR A 143 -12.24 13.52 -5.34
N ILE A 144 -12.89 13.27 -6.48
CA ILE A 144 -14.15 12.51 -6.54
C ILE A 144 -13.95 11.07 -6.05
N CYS A 145 -12.88 10.40 -6.45
CA CYS A 145 -12.56 9.04 -5.98
C CYS A 145 -12.35 9.01 -4.46
N LEU A 146 -11.62 9.98 -3.91
CA LEU A 146 -11.43 10.11 -2.47
C LEU A 146 -12.74 10.37 -1.72
N GLN A 147 -13.61 11.23 -2.27
CA GLN A 147 -14.90 11.53 -1.66
C GLN A 147 -15.79 10.27 -1.63
N LYS A 148 -15.87 9.54 -2.74
CA LYS A 148 -16.60 8.27 -2.81
C LYS A 148 -16.09 7.25 -1.78
N LEU A 149 -14.77 7.13 -1.62
CA LEU A 149 -14.19 6.27 -0.59
C LEU A 149 -14.60 6.74 0.80
N SER A 150 -14.50 8.04 1.08
CA SER A 150 -14.92 8.63 2.35
C SER A 150 -16.39 8.31 2.65
N ASP A 151 -17.29 8.49 1.68
CA ASP A 151 -18.72 8.19 1.83
C ASP A 151 -18.96 6.69 2.09
N GLN A 152 -18.26 5.81 1.38
CA GLN A 152 -18.30 4.37 1.60
C GLN A 152 -17.76 3.95 2.97
N VAL A 153 -16.73 4.64 3.48
CA VAL A 153 -16.21 4.39 4.82
C VAL A 153 -17.20 4.88 5.87
N ASN A 154 -17.80 6.05 5.66
CA ASN A 154 -18.76 6.68 6.57
C ASN A 154 -20.10 5.94 6.65
N SER A 155 -20.45 5.14 5.64
CA SER A 155 -21.66 4.29 5.59
C SER A 155 -21.51 2.94 6.29
N PHE A 156 -20.42 2.71 7.04
CA PHE A 156 -20.25 1.51 7.83
C PHE A 156 -21.36 1.37 8.89
N SER A 157 -22.12 0.26 8.84
CA SER A 157 -23.33 0.10 9.65
C SER A 157 -23.08 0.09 11.16
N ASN A 158 -21.91 -0.39 11.58
CA ASN A 158 -21.53 -0.50 13.00
C ASN A 158 -20.61 0.66 13.43
N ARG A 159 -20.66 1.79 12.72
CA ARG A 159 -19.81 2.94 13.02
C ARG A 159 -20.17 3.53 14.37
N THR A 160 -19.16 3.66 15.22
CA THR A 160 -19.23 4.35 16.51
C THR A 160 -18.56 5.74 16.41
N PRO A 161 -18.84 6.68 17.34
CA PRO A 161 -18.18 7.98 17.37
C PRO A 161 -16.67 7.92 17.59
N SER A 162 -16.17 6.83 18.19
CA SER A 162 -14.74 6.54 18.38
C SER A 162 -14.02 6.23 17.07
N MET A 163 -14.73 5.79 16.02
CA MET A 163 -14.16 5.44 14.72
C MET A 163 -13.88 6.68 13.86
N LYS A 164 -12.60 7.04 13.69
CA LYS A 164 -12.13 8.18 12.87
C LYS A 164 -11.31 7.76 11.65
N PHE A 165 -11.71 8.25 10.48
CA PHE A 165 -11.09 7.99 9.19
C PHE A 165 -10.55 9.31 8.65
N ASP A 166 -9.24 9.37 8.49
CA ASP A 166 -8.54 10.54 7.98
C ASP A 166 -7.65 10.15 6.80
N HIS A 167 -7.33 11.12 5.97
CA HIS A 167 -6.40 10.93 4.87
C HIS A 167 -5.43 12.10 4.75
N LYS A 168 -4.24 11.82 4.25
CA LYS A 168 -3.20 12.82 3.99
C LYS A 168 -2.50 12.50 2.68
N ILE A 169 -2.28 13.52 1.87
CA ILE A 169 -1.50 13.44 0.64
C ILE A 169 -0.16 14.12 0.88
N MET A 170 0.94 13.48 0.53
CA MET A 170 2.29 14.01 0.73
C MET A 170 3.27 13.56 -0.36
N SER A 171 4.40 14.24 -0.46
CA SER A 171 5.53 13.78 -1.28
C SER A 171 6.21 12.57 -0.64
N ILE A 172 6.95 11.81 -1.44
CA ILE A 172 7.74 10.66 -0.97
C ILE A 172 8.79 11.09 0.04
N ASP A 173 9.42 12.25 -0.15
CA ASP A 173 10.45 12.76 0.76
C ASP A 173 9.87 13.05 2.14
N ASN A 174 8.70 13.70 2.19
CA ASN A 174 8.01 13.97 3.46
C ASN A 174 7.59 12.66 4.16
N TRP A 175 7.12 11.68 3.39
CA TRP A 175 6.76 10.38 3.93
C TRP A 175 7.97 9.64 4.53
N LYS A 176 9.11 9.63 3.82
CA LYS A 176 10.37 9.04 4.33
C LYS A 176 10.83 9.70 5.63
N LEU A 177 10.75 11.03 5.71
CA LEU A 177 11.06 11.78 6.93
C LEU A 177 10.15 11.40 8.11
N GLU A 178 8.86 11.12 7.86
CA GLU A 178 7.92 10.69 8.89
C GLU A 178 8.21 9.26 9.38
N GLN A 179 8.55 8.36 8.46
CA GLN A 179 8.94 6.98 8.76
C GLN A 179 10.21 6.90 9.61
N MET A 180 11.23 7.72 9.30
CA MET A 180 12.46 7.81 10.10
C MET A 180 12.21 8.28 11.54
N LYS A 181 11.24 9.19 11.74
CA LYS A 181 10.86 9.64 13.09
C LYS A 181 10.17 8.56 13.90
N HIS A 182 9.52 7.60 13.23
CA HIS A 182 8.81 6.49 13.89
C HIS A 182 9.72 5.30 14.19
N SER A 183 10.80 5.08 13.43
CA SER A 183 11.79 4.01 13.70
C SER A 183 12.74 4.30 14.88
N ASN A 184 12.81 5.55 15.35
CA ASN A 184 13.68 5.97 16.47
C ASN A 184 12.93 6.08 17.81
N ARG A 185 11.74 5.49 17.93
CA ARG A 185 10.95 5.39 19.18
C ARG A 185 10.75 3.93 19.54
#